data_AF-A0A6A6T692-F1
#
_entry.id   AF-A0A6A6T692-F1
#
_cell.length_a   1.000
_cell.length_b   1.000
_cell.length_c   1.000
_cell.angle_alpha   90.00
_cell.angle_beta   90.00
_cell.angle_gamma   90.00
#
_symmetry.space_group_name_H-M   'P 1'
#
loop_
_entity.id
_entity.type
_entity.pdbx_description
1 polymer ?
#
loop_
_entity_poly.entity_id
_entity_poly.type
_entity_poly.pdbx_seq_one_letter_code
_entity_poly.pdbx_strand_id
1 'polypeptide(L)'
;MRAAFCDQMQRRKNETLLALILLDLGERIEYARMNILPSVEHYKAAMALVLERDLESFRDDMSQSLLNAVRYIVVRKALWASSEAIDLGVFSCLEKGRAETHTVALDLDHIVSRVLVLRNQVSASLWGEYRGTPWALNQLSITRRLLDTQLVEWIKSVPANWHPFLQSNTNFGTSSWRRDLVEIYSSYEVALIYNHCRCVQLLLLGISQSLPSPVSDANVTRGIETSTNIQERA
;
A
#
# COMPACT_ATOMS: atom_id res chain seq x y z
N MET A 1 30.10 4.27 -8.33
CA MET A 1 28.83 3.55 -8.50
C MET A 1 28.55 3.15 -9.95
N ARG A 2 28.65 4.04 -10.96
CA ARG A 2 28.45 3.67 -12.38
C ARG A 2 29.28 2.46 -12.86
N ALA A 3 30.56 2.38 -12.48
CA ALA A 3 31.40 1.22 -12.80
C ALA A 3 30.89 -0.12 -12.23
N ALA A 4 30.24 -0.09 -11.06
CA ALA A 4 29.66 -1.28 -10.43
C ALA A 4 28.37 -1.75 -11.12
N PHE A 5 27.67 -0.86 -11.83
CA PHE A 5 26.51 -1.23 -12.65
C PHE A 5 26.90 -1.84 -14.00
N CYS A 6 28.07 -1.48 -14.54
CA CYS A 6 28.58 -2.07 -15.77
C CYS A 6 29.12 -3.50 -15.55
N ASP A 7 29.46 -3.87 -14.32
CA ASP A 7 29.96 -5.19 -13.95
C ASP A 7 28.81 -6.09 -13.43
N GLN A 8 28.56 -7.20 -14.13
CA GLN A 8 27.51 -8.15 -13.78
C GLN A 8 27.73 -8.82 -12.41
N MET A 9 28.98 -9.03 -12.01
CA MET A 9 29.30 -9.62 -10.71
C MET A 9 29.01 -8.65 -9.57
N GLN A 10 29.29 -7.36 -9.76
CA GLN A 10 29.06 -6.34 -8.74
C GLN A 10 27.57 -6.06 -8.56
N ARG A 11 26.76 -6.11 -9.61
CA ARG A 11 25.29 -5.96 -9.52
C ARG A 11 24.63 -6.98 -8.58
N ARG A 12 25.18 -8.19 -8.51
CA ARG A 12 24.68 -9.27 -7.64
C ARG A 12 25.10 -9.15 -6.17
N LYS A 13 26.02 -8.25 -5.84
CA LYS A 13 26.53 -8.09 -4.47
C LYS A 13 25.60 -7.31 -3.56
N ASN A 14 25.46 -7.75 -2.30
CA ASN A 14 24.65 -7.08 -1.29
C ASN A 14 25.10 -5.64 -1.02
N GLU A 15 26.40 -5.39 -1.11
CA GLU A 15 27.01 -4.07 -0.95
C GLU A 15 26.47 -3.07 -1.98
N THR A 16 26.25 -3.51 -3.22
CA THR A 16 25.70 -2.65 -4.28
C THR A 16 24.24 -2.29 -3.99
N LEU A 17 23.45 -3.26 -3.53
CA LEU A 17 22.05 -3.02 -3.17
C LEU A 17 21.93 -2.13 -1.92
N LEU A 18 22.74 -2.40 -0.90
CA LEU A 18 22.84 -1.59 0.32
C LEU A 18 23.21 -0.14 -0.03
N ALA A 19 24.18 0.06 -0.92
CA ALA A 19 24.59 1.40 -1.33
C ALA A 19 23.43 2.19 -1.97
N LEU A 20 22.58 1.55 -2.78
CA LEU A 20 21.40 2.20 -3.35
C LEU A 20 20.32 2.51 -2.32
N ILE A 21 20.09 1.61 -1.36
CA ILE A 21 19.17 1.84 -0.25
C ILE A 21 19.65 3.03 0.60
N LEU A 22 20.95 3.12 0.87
CA LEU A 22 21.54 4.24 1.62
C LEU A 22 21.48 5.56 0.84
N LEU A 23 21.63 5.55 -0.48
CA LEU A 23 21.43 6.74 -1.30
C LEU A 23 19.97 7.22 -1.28
N ASP A 24 19.00 6.32 -1.44
CA ASP A 24 17.56 6.67 -1.34
C ASP A 24 17.22 7.17 0.08
N LEU A 25 17.85 6.61 1.13
CA LEU A 25 17.72 7.14 2.50
C LEU A 25 18.32 8.54 2.64
N GLY A 26 19.51 8.77 2.10
CA GLY A 26 20.17 10.08 2.12
C GLY A 26 19.32 11.16 1.47
N GLU A 27 18.74 10.88 0.30
CA GLU A 27 17.83 11.82 -0.38
C GLU A 27 16.58 12.13 0.44
N ARG A 28 16.05 11.18 1.22
CA ARG A 28 14.90 11.43 2.11
C ARG A 28 15.28 12.32 3.29
N ILE A 29 16.47 12.15 3.84
CA ILE A 29 16.98 13.01 4.91
C ILE A 29 17.15 14.44 4.37
N GLU A 30 17.72 14.58 3.18
CA GLU A 30 17.85 15.88 2.50
C GLU A 30 16.48 16.49 2.16
N TYR A 31 15.51 15.71 1.71
CA TYR A 31 14.12 16.17 1.54
C TYR A 31 13.54 16.70 2.84
N ALA A 32 13.69 15.97 3.95
CA ALA A 32 13.14 16.39 5.24
C ALA A 32 13.82 17.67 5.78
N ARG A 33 15.10 17.90 5.45
CA ARG A 33 15.87 19.06 5.92
C ARG A 33 15.75 20.28 5.02
N MET A 34 15.71 20.06 3.70
CA MET A 34 15.89 21.09 2.68
C MET A 34 14.73 21.16 1.67
N ASN A 35 13.71 20.32 1.79
CA ASN A 35 12.60 20.18 0.84
C ASN A 35 13.04 19.87 -0.61
N ILE A 36 14.22 19.25 -0.79
CA ILE A 36 14.71 18.82 -2.10
C ILE A 36 14.05 17.50 -2.46
N LEU A 37 13.23 17.48 -3.53
CA LEU A 37 12.51 16.28 -3.96
C LEU A 37 13.48 15.11 -4.22
N PRO A 38 13.27 13.94 -3.60
CA PRO A 38 14.14 12.79 -3.78
C PRO A 38 14.03 12.24 -5.21
N SER A 39 15.14 11.74 -5.75
CA SER A 39 15.16 11.13 -7.07
C SER A 39 14.34 9.83 -7.10
N VAL A 40 13.78 9.52 -8.26
CA VAL A 40 13.16 8.21 -8.51
C VAL A 40 14.19 7.17 -8.93
N GLU A 41 15.40 7.57 -9.27
CA GLU A 41 16.40 6.67 -9.88
C GLU A 41 16.95 5.63 -8.92
N HIS A 42 17.21 6.00 -7.65
CA HIS A 42 17.85 5.08 -6.71
C HIS A 42 16.98 3.88 -6.35
N TYR A 43 15.70 4.08 -6.09
CA TYR A 43 14.81 2.95 -5.83
C TYR A 43 14.50 2.13 -7.09
N LYS A 44 14.39 2.77 -8.27
CA LYS A 44 14.21 2.05 -9.54
C LYS A 44 15.41 1.16 -9.82
N ALA A 45 16.62 1.67 -9.58
CA ALA A 45 17.85 0.89 -9.68
C ALA A 45 17.91 -0.23 -8.63
N ALA A 46 17.53 0.04 -7.37
CA ALA A 46 17.48 -1.00 -6.34
C ALA A 46 16.49 -2.11 -6.69
N MET A 47 15.32 -1.74 -7.22
CA MET A 47 14.32 -2.69 -7.71
C MET A 47 14.86 -3.51 -8.87
N ALA A 48 15.51 -2.88 -9.86
CA ALA A 48 16.13 -3.58 -10.97
C ALA A 48 17.19 -4.60 -10.48
N LEU A 49 18.03 -4.24 -9.50
CA LEU A 49 18.99 -5.17 -8.91
C LEU A 49 18.33 -6.34 -8.19
N VAL A 50 17.19 -6.12 -7.53
CA VAL A 50 16.41 -7.21 -6.92
C VAL A 50 15.86 -8.16 -7.99
N LEU A 51 15.34 -7.63 -9.09
CA LEU A 51 14.80 -8.42 -10.20
C LEU A 51 15.88 -9.20 -10.98
N GLU A 52 17.13 -8.73 -10.99
CA GLU A 52 18.25 -9.41 -11.64
C GLU A 52 18.83 -10.58 -10.81
N ARG A 53 18.47 -10.67 -9.53
CA ARG A 53 18.96 -11.72 -8.61
C ARG A 53 18.09 -12.97 -8.69
N ASP A 54 18.72 -14.11 -8.52
CA ASP A 54 18.03 -15.38 -8.35
C ASP A 54 17.52 -15.57 -6.91
N LEU A 55 16.60 -16.52 -6.73
CA LEU A 55 16.04 -16.87 -5.41
C LEU A 55 17.13 -17.27 -4.41
N GLU A 56 18.19 -17.92 -4.90
CA GLU A 56 19.33 -18.37 -4.10
C GLU A 56 20.10 -17.20 -3.46
N SER A 57 20.14 -16.05 -4.12
CA SER A 57 20.77 -14.82 -3.61
C SER A 57 20.08 -14.25 -2.36
N PHE A 58 18.88 -14.73 -1.99
CA PHE A 58 18.11 -14.23 -0.85
C PHE A 58 17.98 -15.24 0.29
N ARG A 59 18.91 -16.19 0.43
CA ARG A 59 18.82 -17.20 1.50
C ARG A 59 19.33 -16.72 2.86
N ASP A 60 20.34 -15.85 2.86
CA ASP A 60 20.94 -15.31 4.08
C ASP A 60 20.15 -14.12 4.66
N ASP A 61 20.35 -13.87 5.97
CA ASP A 61 19.63 -12.85 6.72
C ASP A 61 19.88 -11.43 6.21
N MET A 62 21.10 -11.14 5.72
CA MET A 62 21.44 -9.81 5.20
C MET A 62 20.69 -9.56 3.89
N SER A 63 20.73 -10.51 2.95
CA SER A 63 20.02 -10.38 1.68
C SER A 63 18.51 -10.24 1.87
N GLN A 64 17.92 -10.97 2.81
CA GLN A 64 16.50 -10.81 3.18
C GLN A 64 16.20 -9.44 3.77
N SER A 65 17.06 -8.95 4.66
CA SER A 65 16.91 -7.61 5.23
C SER A 65 16.95 -6.53 4.14
N LEU A 66 17.81 -6.70 3.13
CA LEU A 66 17.87 -5.79 1.98
C LEU A 66 16.64 -5.91 1.08
N LEU A 67 16.15 -7.13 0.83
CA LEU A 67 14.91 -7.35 0.08
C LEU A 67 13.72 -6.64 0.76
N ASN A 68 13.58 -6.81 2.08
CA ASN A 68 12.56 -6.15 2.88
C ASN A 68 12.70 -4.63 2.87
N ALA A 69 13.93 -4.10 2.89
CA ALA A 69 14.18 -2.68 2.76
C ALA A 69 13.72 -2.13 1.39
N VAL A 70 14.00 -2.86 0.30
CA VAL A 70 13.52 -2.47 -1.04
C VAL A 70 12.00 -2.54 -1.12
N ARG A 71 11.40 -3.64 -0.65
CA ARG A 71 9.95 -3.81 -0.54
C ARG A 71 9.31 -2.62 0.19
N TYR A 72 9.87 -2.24 1.33
CA TYR A 72 9.42 -1.07 2.09
C TYR A 72 9.52 0.23 1.30
N ILE A 73 10.66 0.49 0.65
CA ILE A 73 10.87 1.69 -0.18
C ILE A 73 9.78 1.77 -1.25
N VAL A 74 9.51 0.65 -1.92
CA VAL A 74 8.56 0.52 -3.01
C VAL A 74 7.13 0.75 -2.52
N VAL A 75 6.68 0.04 -1.48
CA VAL A 75 5.35 0.22 -0.86
C VAL A 75 5.13 1.67 -0.46
N ARG A 76 6.09 2.26 0.25
CA ARG A 76 6.00 3.64 0.72
C ARG A 76 5.90 4.63 -0.44
N LYS A 77 6.72 4.47 -1.48
CA LYS A 77 6.63 5.32 -2.68
C LYS A 77 5.29 5.15 -3.38
N ALA A 78 4.76 3.93 -3.46
CA ALA A 78 3.46 3.67 -4.08
C ALA A 78 2.31 4.33 -3.31
N LEU A 79 2.37 4.32 -1.98
CA LEU A 79 1.37 4.97 -1.13
C LEU A 79 1.45 6.51 -1.17
N TRP A 80 2.62 7.10 -1.47
CA TRP A 80 2.82 8.56 -1.50
C TRP A 80 2.75 9.17 -2.91
N ALA A 81 3.21 8.47 -3.94
CA ALA A 81 3.22 8.93 -5.31
C ALA A 81 1.88 8.65 -6.02
N SER A 82 1.54 9.45 -7.04
CA SER A 82 0.22 9.42 -7.68
C SER A 82 0.13 8.65 -9.00
N SER A 83 1.21 8.07 -9.54
CA SER A 83 1.17 7.71 -10.98
C SER A 83 1.72 6.35 -11.42
N GLU A 84 2.38 5.56 -10.59
CA GLU A 84 2.90 4.25 -11.03
C GLU A 84 2.15 3.11 -10.35
N ALA A 85 1.44 2.29 -11.14
CA ALA A 85 0.98 0.99 -10.67
C ALA A 85 2.22 0.13 -10.42
N ILE A 86 2.39 -0.32 -9.18
CA ILE A 86 3.51 -1.18 -8.80
C ILE A 86 2.95 -2.57 -8.48
N ASP A 87 3.49 -3.59 -9.15
CA ASP A 87 3.24 -4.98 -8.80
C ASP A 87 4.15 -5.41 -7.65
N LEU A 88 3.60 -5.54 -6.44
CA LEU A 88 4.32 -6.04 -5.27
C LEU A 88 4.41 -7.57 -5.24
N GLY A 89 3.74 -8.29 -6.15
CA GLY A 89 3.73 -9.75 -6.20
C GLY A 89 5.12 -10.36 -6.43
N VAL A 90 6.05 -9.58 -6.98
CA VAL A 90 7.44 -10.00 -7.16
C VAL A 90 8.16 -10.29 -5.85
N PHE A 91 7.85 -9.56 -4.77
CA PHE A 91 8.45 -9.84 -3.46
C PHE A 91 7.97 -11.18 -2.89
N SER A 92 6.70 -11.53 -3.10
CA SER A 92 6.13 -12.83 -2.72
C SER A 92 6.81 -14.01 -3.43
N CYS A 93 7.35 -13.81 -4.63
CA CYS A 93 8.12 -14.83 -5.33
C CYS A 93 9.53 -15.00 -4.76
N LEU A 94 10.17 -13.90 -4.36
CA LEU A 94 11.56 -13.87 -3.88
C LEU A 94 11.72 -14.29 -2.41
N GLU A 95 10.69 -14.11 -1.57
CA GLU A 95 10.69 -14.56 -0.17
C GLU A 95 10.61 -16.10 -0.01
N LYS A 96 10.24 -16.85 -1.06
CA LYS A 96 10.08 -18.33 -1.04
C LYS A 96 11.37 -19.13 -0.84
N GLY A 97 12.54 -18.47 -0.80
CA GLY A 97 13.83 -19.13 -0.56
C GLY A 97 13.98 -19.80 0.81
N ARG A 98 13.13 -19.43 1.78
CA ARG A 98 12.91 -20.20 3.02
C ARG A 98 11.57 -20.89 2.90
N ALA A 99 11.58 -22.20 2.69
CA ALA A 99 10.36 -22.99 2.63
C ALA A 99 9.43 -22.65 3.80
N GLU A 100 8.16 -22.37 3.49
CA GLU A 100 7.06 -22.09 4.42
C GLU A 100 7.17 -20.77 5.21
N THR A 101 6.50 -19.72 4.73
CA THR A 101 5.66 -18.85 5.57
C THR A 101 4.95 -17.84 4.68
N HIS A 102 3.68 -18.09 4.42
CA HIS A 102 2.76 -17.01 4.13
C HIS A 102 2.83 -16.04 5.32
N THR A 103 3.40 -14.85 5.12
CA THR A 103 3.49 -13.85 6.19
C THR A 103 2.29 -12.92 6.10
N VAL A 104 1.73 -12.57 7.24
CA VAL A 104 0.65 -11.56 7.36
C VAL A 104 1.06 -10.24 6.69
N ALA A 105 2.35 -9.92 6.66
CA ALA A 105 2.86 -8.76 5.94
C ALA A 105 2.62 -8.87 4.41
N LEU A 106 2.84 -10.04 3.80
CA LEU A 106 2.62 -10.24 2.35
C LEU A 106 1.15 -10.10 1.95
N ASP A 107 0.23 -10.53 2.82
CA ASP A 107 -1.21 -10.31 2.59
C ASP A 107 -1.54 -8.84 2.47
N LEU A 108 -0.96 -8.03 3.36
CA LEU A 108 -1.14 -6.59 3.30
C LEU A 108 -0.58 -6.01 2.01
N ASP A 109 0.59 -6.45 1.54
CA ASP A 109 1.16 -6.01 0.27
C ASP A 109 0.27 -6.34 -0.94
N HIS A 110 -0.38 -7.50 -0.93
CA HIS A 110 -1.36 -7.85 -1.96
C HIS A 110 -2.59 -6.93 -1.92
N ILE A 111 -3.08 -6.60 -0.71
CA ILE A 111 -4.16 -5.62 -0.55
C ILE A 111 -3.71 -4.24 -1.03
N VAL A 112 -2.52 -3.77 -0.64
CA VAL A 112 -1.91 -2.50 -1.07
C VAL A 112 -1.88 -2.41 -2.60
N SER A 113 -1.33 -3.42 -3.26
CA SER A 113 -1.23 -3.46 -4.73
C SER A 113 -2.58 -3.29 -5.41
N ARG A 114 -3.60 -4.01 -4.93
CA ARG A 114 -4.95 -3.95 -5.49
C ARG A 114 -5.64 -2.62 -5.21
N VAL A 115 -5.40 -2.01 -4.06
CA VAL A 115 -5.91 -0.67 -3.73
C VAL A 115 -5.27 0.40 -4.62
N LEU A 116 -3.98 0.28 -4.94
CA LEU A 116 -3.30 1.19 -5.87
C LEU A 116 -3.82 1.05 -7.30
N VAL A 117 -4.05 -0.18 -7.77
CA VAL A 117 -4.70 -0.43 -9.06
C VAL A 117 -6.09 0.20 -9.09
N LEU A 118 -6.90 -0.01 -8.05
CA LEU A 118 -8.23 0.59 -7.92
C LEU A 118 -8.15 2.12 -7.95
N ARG A 119 -7.22 2.74 -7.21
CA ARG A 119 -7.01 4.19 -7.20
C ARG A 119 -6.73 4.72 -8.61
N ASN A 120 -5.88 4.04 -9.37
CA ASN A 120 -5.53 4.43 -10.74
C ASN A 120 -6.74 4.28 -11.68
N GLN A 121 -7.50 3.19 -11.55
CA GLN A 121 -8.74 2.98 -12.33
C GLN A 121 -9.82 4.03 -12.03
N VAL A 122 -9.99 4.40 -10.76
CA VAL A 122 -10.91 5.46 -10.34
C VAL A 122 -10.46 6.80 -10.89
N SER A 123 -9.17 7.11 -10.78
CA SER A 123 -8.61 8.36 -11.30
C SER A 123 -8.80 8.46 -12.82
N ALA A 124 -8.51 7.39 -13.57
CA ALA A 124 -8.76 7.32 -15.01
C ALA A 124 -10.25 7.44 -15.35
N SER A 125 -11.15 6.84 -14.57
CA SER A 125 -12.59 6.88 -14.83
C SER A 125 -13.22 8.25 -14.53
N LEU A 126 -12.66 9.02 -13.60
CA LEU A 126 -13.18 10.34 -13.22
C LEU A 126 -12.54 11.48 -13.99
N TRP A 127 -11.23 11.38 -14.27
CA TRP A 127 -10.40 12.47 -14.78
C TRP A 127 -9.72 12.16 -16.12
N GLY A 128 -9.83 10.93 -16.63
CA GLY A 128 -9.29 10.55 -17.94
C GLY A 128 -10.13 11.10 -19.10
N GLU A 129 -9.56 11.03 -20.31
CA GLU A 129 -10.21 11.44 -21.56
C GLU A 129 -11.54 10.70 -21.82
N TYR A 130 -11.65 9.48 -21.29
CA TYR A 130 -12.85 8.66 -21.34
C TYR A 130 -13.43 8.52 -19.93
N ARG A 131 -14.44 9.36 -19.61
CA ARG A 131 -15.19 9.20 -18.36
C ARG A 131 -15.84 7.82 -18.30
N GLY A 132 -15.69 7.15 -17.16
CA GLY A 132 -16.22 5.82 -16.93
C GLY A 132 -17.74 5.77 -17.04
N THR A 133 -18.26 4.69 -17.60
CA THR A 133 -19.71 4.44 -17.63
C THR A 133 -20.23 4.20 -16.20
N PRO A 134 -21.53 4.43 -15.93
CA PRO A 134 -22.12 4.13 -14.63
C PRO A 134 -21.90 2.69 -14.17
N TRP A 135 -21.93 1.74 -15.11
CA TRP A 135 -21.62 0.33 -14.83
C TRP A 135 -20.16 0.15 -14.37
N ALA A 136 -19.19 0.79 -15.03
CA ALA A 136 -17.78 0.73 -14.64
C ALA A 136 -17.56 1.34 -13.24
N LEU A 137 -18.17 2.49 -12.95
CA LEU A 137 -18.11 3.10 -11.62
C LEU A 137 -18.73 2.21 -10.54
N ASN A 138 -19.81 1.48 -10.86
CA ASN A 138 -20.40 0.51 -9.94
C ASN A 138 -19.46 -0.68 -9.67
N GLN A 139 -18.79 -1.21 -10.71
CA GLN A 139 -17.78 -2.26 -10.53
C GLN A 139 -16.63 -1.80 -9.62
N LEU A 140 -16.13 -0.57 -9.80
CA LEU A 140 -15.10 0.01 -8.92
C LEU A 140 -15.59 0.15 -7.47
N SER A 141 -16.87 0.52 -7.26
CA SER A 141 -17.49 0.57 -5.93
C SER A 141 -17.58 -0.80 -5.26
N ILE A 142 -17.90 -1.85 -6.03
CA ILE A 142 -17.92 -3.24 -5.53
C ILE A 142 -16.49 -3.68 -5.18
N THR A 143 -15.52 -3.48 -6.06
CA THR A 143 -14.11 -3.79 -5.79
C THR A 143 -13.59 -3.07 -4.55
N ARG A 144 -13.94 -1.80 -4.37
CA ARG A 144 -13.61 -1.03 -3.16
C ARG A 144 -14.14 -1.69 -1.90
N ARG A 145 -15.41 -2.12 -1.88
CA ARG A 145 -16.03 -2.78 -0.72
C ARG A 145 -15.39 -4.14 -0.40
N LEU A 146 -15.02 -4.90 -1.44
CA LEU A 146 -14.30 -6.17 -1.27
C LEU A 146 -12.93 -5.94 -0.62
N LEU A 147 -12.18 -4.92 -1.08
CA LEU A 147 -10.88 -4.57 -0.49
C LEU A 147 -11.00 -4.06 0.94
N ASP A 148 -12.03 -3.29 1.26
CA ASP A 148 -12.32 -2.84 2.63
C ASP A 148 -12.60 -4.02 3.56
N THR A 149 -13.39 -4.99 3.10
CA THR A 149 -13.70 -6.23 3.84
C THR A 149 -12.45 -7.06 4.07
N GLN A 150 -11.63 -7.26 3.03
CA GLN A 150 -10.36 -7.98 3.14
C GLN A 150 -9.38 -7.31 4.10
N LEU A 151 -9.33 -5.97 4.12
CA LEU A 151 -8.49 -5.25 5.06
C LEU A 151 -8.97 -5.42 6.51
N VAL A 152 -10.28 -5.43 6.74
CA VAL A 152 -10.86 -5.72 8.06
C VAL A 152 -10.56 -7.15 8.49
N GLU A 153 -10.68 -8.12 7.59
CA GLU A 153 -10.32 -9.52 7.85
C GLU A 153 -8.83 -9.66 8.17
N TRP A 154 -7.98 -8.98 7.42
CA TRP A 154 -6.54 -8.93 7.68
C TRP A 154 -6.23 -8.38 9.07
N ILE A 155 -6.86 -7.26 9.47
CA ILE A 155 -6.68 -6.69 10.82
C ILE A 155 -7.09 -7.71 11.89
N LYS A 156 -8.14 -8.52 11.65
CA LYS A 156 -8.58 -9.55 12.61
C LYS A 156 -7.67 -10.77 12.63
N SER A 157 -6.94 -11.06 11.56
CA SER A 157 -6.06 -12.22 11.46
C SER A 157 -4.65 -11.96 11.99
N VAL A 158 -4.26 -10.71 12.22
CA VAL A 158 -2.93 -10.42 12.76
C VAL A 158 -2.79 -10.90 14.22
N PRO A 159 -1.59 -11.32 14.65
CA PRO A 159 -1.35 -11.71 16.03
C PRO A 159 -1.71 -10.60 17.03
N ALA A 160 -2.22 -10.96 18.21
CA ALA A 160 -2.68 -9.97 19.20
C ALA A 160 -1.58 -8.97 19.62
N ASN A 161 -0.31 -9.41 19.66
CA ASN A 161 0.85 -8.58 19.98
C ASN A 161 1.27 -7.62 18.85
N TRP A 162 0.60 -7.66 17.70
CA TRP A 162 0.79 -6.68 16.61
C TRP A 162 -0.12 -5.47 16.76
N HIS A 163 -1.23 -5.59 17.51
CA HIS A 163 -2.10 -4.46 17.76
C HIS A 163 -1.41 -3.41 18.65
N PRO A 164 -1.53 -2.11 18.34
CA PRO A 164 -0.94 -1.08 19.16
C PRO A 164 -1.59 -1.04 20.55
N PHE A 165 -0.76 -0.95 21.58
CA PHE A 165 -1.21 -0.60 22.92
C PHE A 165 -1.21 0.93 23.06
N LEU A 166 -2.27 1.49 23.65
CA LEU A 166 -2.38 2.92 23.91
C LEU A 166 -1.83 3.23 25.31
N GLN A 167 -0.75 3.98 25.38
CA GLN A 167 -0.18 4.48 26.64
C GLN A 167 -0.47 5.96 26.81
N SER A 168 -0.86 6.36 28.02
CA SER A 168 -1.03 7.77 28.37
C SER A 168 0.33 8.50 28.35
N ASN A 169 0.38 9.64 27.67
CA ASN A 169 1.61 10.41 27.51
C ASN A 169 1.83 11.33 28.72
N THR A 170 2.22 10.78 29.87
CA THR A 170 2.40 11.56 31.11
C THR A 170 3.65 12.45 31.13
N ASN A 171 4.51 12.38 30.09
CA ASN A 171 5.86 12.96 30.11
C ASN A 171 6.05 14.22 29.26
N PHE A 172 5.03 14.69 28.53
CA PHE A 172 5.09 15.95 27.78
C PHE A 172 4.19 16.99 28.45
N GLY A 173 4.80 18.06 28.99
CA GLY A 173 4.12 19.05 29.82
C GLY A 173 2.84 19.65 29.21
N THR A 174 1.72 19.43 29.91
CA THR A 174 0.58 20.33 30.20
C THR A 174 0.24 21.48 29.23
N SER A 175 0.30 21.31 27.91
CA SER A 175 -0.01 22.45 27.01
C SER A 175 -0.69 22.14 25.68
N SER A 176 -1.35 20.99 25.49
CA SER A 176 -2.38 20.93 24.44
C SER A 176 -3.44 19.87 24.73
N TRP A 177 -4.70 20.27 24.69
CA TRP A 177 -5.88 19.46 25.03
C TRP A 177 -6.23 18.42 23.95
N ARG A 178 -5.24 17.90 23.21
CA ARG A 178 -5.45 17.01 22.06
C ARG A 178 -4.46 15.84 21.90
N ARG A 179 -3.53 15.56 22.82
CA ARG A 179 -2.50 14.52 22.55
C ARG A 179 -1.95 13.79 23.78
N ASP A 180 -2.77 12.96 24.41
CA ASP A 180 -2.28 12.17 25.55
C ASP A 180 -2.26 10.66 25.32
N LEU A 181 -2.41 10.15 24.09
CA LEU A 181 -2.24 8.72 23.81
C LEU A 181 -1.14 8.51 22.79
N VAL A 182 -0.12 7.76 23.19
CA VAL A 182 0.94 7.26 22.32
C VAL A 182 0.67 5.79 22.05
N GLU A 183 0.77 5.41 20.79
CA GLU A 183 0.69 4.01 20.39
C GLU A 183 2.04 3.34 20.51
N ILE A 184 2.05 2.20 21.19
CA ILE A 184 3.23 1.39 21.39
C ILE A 184 3.04 0.09 20.63
N TYR A 185 4.04 -0.23 19.82
CA TYR A 185 4.10 -1.46 19.03
C TYR A 185 5.20 -2.36 19.61
N SER A 186 5.03 -3.67 19.46
CA SER A 186 5.99 -4.67 19.95
C SER A 186 7.35 -4.59 19.24
N SER A 187 7.38 -4.10 18.00
CA SER A 187 8.60 -3.83 17.25
C SER A 187 8.40 -2.68 16.27
N TYR A 188 9.52 -2.15 15.77
CA TYR A 188 9.52 -1.15 14.70
C TYR A 188 8.88 -1.69 13.41
N GLU A 189 9.15 -2.96 13.07
CA GLU A 189 8.59 -3.61 11.89
C GLU A 189 7.05 -3.70 11.96
N VAL A 190 6.51 -4.09 13.12
CA VAL A 190 5.06 -4.11 13.35
C VAL A 190 4.49 -2.70 13.19
N ALA A 191 5.12 -1.68 13.79
CA ALA A 191 4.67 -0.30 13.65
C ALA A 191 4.63 0.15 12.18
N LEU A 192 5.63 -0.23 11.38
CA LEU A 192 5.67 0.07 9.95
C LEU A 192 4.53 -0.59 9.19
N ILE A 193 4.33 -1.89 9.36
CA ILE A 193 3.26 -2.65 8.69
C ILE A 193 1.88 -2.08 9.07
N TYR A 194 1.67 -1.76 10.35
CA TYR A 194 0.41 -1.17 10.82
C TYR A 194 0.17 0.23 10.22
N ASN A 195 1.22 1.04 10.07
CA ASN A 195 1.14 2.33 9.40
C ASN A 195 0.80 2.18 7.91
N HIS A 196 1.33 1.17 7.21
CA HIS A 196 0.91 0.86 5.84
C HIS A 196 -0.57 0.53 5.78
N CYS A 197 -1.08 -0.31 6.68
CA CYS A 197 -2.50 -0.62 6.79
C CYS A 197 -3.35 0.66 6.93
N ARG A 198 -2.95 1.60 7.79
CA ARG A 198 -3.64 2.88 7.95
C ARG A 198 -3.61 3.75 6.70
N CYS A 199 -2.48 3.81 6.01
CA CYS A 199 -2.39 4.50 4.73
C CYS A 199 -3.38 3.89 3.71
N VAL A 200 -3.49 2.56 3.67
CA VAL A 200 -4.47 1.88 2.82
C VAL A 200 -5.90 2.22 3.21
N GLN A 201 -6.24 2.24 4.51
CA GLN A 201 -7.56 2.66 4.99
C GLN A 201 -7.90 4.09 4.54
N LEU A 202 -6.94 5.01 4.67
CA LEU A 202 -7.11 6.40 4.22
C LEU A 202 -7.28 6.51 2.70
N LEU A 203 -6.55 5.71 1.92
CA LEU A 203 -6.70 5.66 0.46
C LEU A 203 -8.08 5.12 0.07
N LEU A 204 -8.54 4.03 0.69
CA LEU A 204 -9.88 3.49 0.48
C LEU A 204 -10.97 4.50 0.84
N LEU A 205 -10.79 5.27 1.93
CA LEU A 205 -11.68 6.37 2.30
C LEU A 205 -11.67 7.50 1.26
N GLY A 206 -10.51 7.89 0.73
CA GLY A 206 -10.42 8.87 -0.35
C GLY A 206 -11.10 8.42 -1.64
N ILE A 207 -10.92 7.15 -2.02
CA ILE A 207 -11.64 6.53 -3.15
C ILE A 207 -13.15 6.54 -2.89
N SER A 208 -13.57 6.27 -1.65
CA SER A 208 -14.97 6.30 -1.24
C SER A 208 -15.65 7.64 -1.48
N GLN A 209 -14.94 8.72 -1.19
CA GLN A 209 -15.43 10.09 -1.36
C GLN A 209 -15.46 10.50 -2.84
N SER A 210 -14.68 9.82 -3.68
CA SER A 210 -14.56 10.11 -5.12
C SER A 210 -15.58 9.35 -5.98
N LEU A 211 -15.97 8.15 -5.55
CA LEU A 211 -16.96 7.34 -6.25
C LEU A 211 -18.38 7.80 -5.92
N PRO A 212 -19.32 7.79 -6.90
CA PRO A 212 -20.71 8.05 -6.61
C PRO A 212 -21.21 7.03 -5.58
N SER A 213 -21.94 7.52 -4.57
CA SER A 213 -22.61 6.63 -3.62
C SER A 213 -23.48 5.66 -4.43
N PRO A 214 -23.43 4.34 -4.16
CA PRO A 214 -24.32 3.42 -4.84
C PRO A 214 -25.73 3.96 -4.65
N VAL A 215 -26.40 4.25 -5.77
CA VAL A 215 -27.82 4.60 -5.73
C VAL A 215 -28.47 3.44 -5.01
N SER A 216 -28.98 3.70 -3.81
CA SER A 216 -29.79 2.72 -3.10
C SER A 216 -30.92 2.37 -4.05
N ASP A 217 -30.99 1.10 -4.48
CA ASP A 217 -32.06 0.56 -5.33
C ASP A 217 -33.47 0.72 -4.70
N ALA A 218 -33.59 1.38 -3.54
CA ALA A 218 -34.85 1.79 -2.92
C ALA A 218 -35.73 2.69 -3.80
N ASN A 219 -35.22 3.28 -4.89
CA ASN A 219 -36.05 4.04 -5.84
C ASN A 219 -36.49 3.23 -7.08
N VAL A 220 -35.95 2.03 -7.30
CA VAL A 220 -36.42 1.16 -8.40
C VAL A 220 -37.70 0.41 -7.99
N THR A 221 -37.89 0.13 -6.70
CA THR A 221 -39.11 -0.53 -6.20
C THR A 221 -40.33 0.41 -6.16
N ARG A 222 -40.15 1.73 -6.00
CA ARG A 222 -41.27 2.69 -6.00
C ARG A 222 -41.86 3.01 -7.37
N GLY A 223 -41.10 2.76 -8.46
CA GLY A 223 -41.60 2.93 -9.83
C GLY A 223 -42.48 1.78 -10.31
N ILE A 224 -42.38 0.61 -9.67
CA ILE A 224 -43.18 -0.57 -10.02
C ILE A 224 -44.51 -0.57 -9.27
N GLU A 225 -44.55 -0.12 -8.02
CA GLU A 225 -45.79 -0.05 -7.21
C GLU A 225 -46.79 1.04 -7.64
N THR A 226 -46.35 2.03 -8.42
CA THR A 226 -47.25 3.04 -9.01
C THR A 226 -47.84 2.63 -10.34
N SER A 227 -47.29 1.61 -11.01
CA SER A 227 -47.80 1.11 -12.29
C SER A 227 -48.84 -0.01 -12.15
N THR A 228 -48.86 -0.73 -11.02
CA THR A 228 -49.86 -1.78 -10.74
C THR A 228 -51.19 -1.24 -10.19
N ASN A 229 -51.25 0.00 -9.68
CA ASN A 229 -52.48 0.57 -9.11
C ASN A 229 -53.39 1.30 -10.12
N ILE A 230 -52.98 1.43 -11.39
CA ILE A 230 -53.81 2.05 -12.44
C ILE A 230 -54.59 1.00 -13.24
N GLN A 231 -54.25 -0.29 -13.12
CA GLN A 231 -54.88 -1.37 -13.89
C GLN A 231 -56.06 -2.08 -13.19
N GLU A 232 -56.40 -1.72 -11.94
CA GLU A 232 -57.56 -2.26 -11.21
C GLU A 232 -58.76 -1.29 -11.12
N ARG A 233 -58.76 -0.18 -11.89
CA ARG A 233 -59.90 0.75 -11.96
C ARG A 233 -60.25 1.17 -13.40
N ALA A 234 -60.41 0.19 -14.28
CA ALA A 234 -61.10 0.35 -15.56
C ALA A 234 -62.14 -0.75 -15.74
#